data_AF-V4AT42-F1
#
_entry.id   AF-V4AT42-F1
#
_cell.length_a   1.000
_cell.length_b   1.000
_cell.length_c   1.000
_cell.angle_alpha   90.00
_cell.angle_beta   90.00
_cell.angle_gamma   90.00
#
_symmetry.space_group_name_H-M   'P 1'
#
loop_
_entity.id
_entity.type
_entity.pdbx_description
1 polymer ?
#
loop_
_entity_poly.entity_id
_entity_poly.type
_entity_poly.pdbx_seq_one_letter_code
_entity_poly.pdbx_strand_id
1 'polypeptide(L)'
;MKPVILLTLILVCVYQVFGASKVCKTSDDCGGGECCAIRPLHPIMSRRALSLQLEKQKEGHCLQYQSVGSRCEPLSQMNGYSCGCARELYCNFYPGVMGRRKRKLSFGKHICEEHPKSN
;
A
#
# COMPACT_ATOMS: atom_id res chain seq x y z
N MET A 1 -0.80 35.38 24.16
CA MET A 1 -0.98 34.09 24.86
C MET A 1 -1.87 33.11 24.10
N LYS A 2 -3.04 33.52 23.59
CA LYS A 2 -3.95 32.67 22.78
C LYS A 2 -3.36 32.05 21.49
N PRO A 3 -2.53 32.74 20.67
CA PRO A 3 -2.04 32.14 19.42
C PRO A 3 -0.95 31.09 19.63
N VAL A 4 -0.20 31.17 20.74
CA VAL A 4 0.89 30.23 21.04
C VAL A 4 0.33 28.85 21.40
N ILE A 5 -0.77 28.81 22.17
CA ILE A 5 -1.45 27.57 22.57
C ILE A 5 -2.01 26.84 21.34
N LEU A 6 -2.58 27.61 20.39
CA LEU A 6 -3.10 27.04 19.15
C LEU A 6 -1.98 26.41 18.30
N LEU A 7 -0.84 27.09 18.21
CA LEU A 7 0.32 26.64 17.43
C LEU A 7 0.96 25.38 18.04
N THR A 8 0.99 25.27 19.38
CA THR A 8 1.46 24.05 20.07
C THR A 8 0.53 22.87 19.88
N LEU A 9 -0.80 23.08 19.86
CA LEU A 9 -1.78 22.00 19.61
C LEU A 9 -1.66 21.45 18.18
N ILE A 10 -1.49 22.33 17.19
CA ILE A 10 -1.29 21.92 15.79
C ILE A 10 0.00 21.11 15.64
N LEU A 11 1.10 21.54 16.28
CA LEU A 11 2.37 20.81 16.22
C LEU A 11 2.26 19.39 16.80
N VAL A 12 1.61 19.23 17.96
CA VAL A 12 1.43 17.91 18.61
C VAL A 12 0.57 16.97 17.75
N CYS A 13 -0.45 17.49 17.07
CA CYS A 13 -1.25 16.69 16.14
C CYS A 13 -0.46 16.18 14.93
N VAL A 14 0.48 16.97 14.39
CA VAL A 14 1.30 16.58 13.24
C VAL A 14 2.28 15.45 13.60
N TYR A 15 2.87 15.47 14.80
CA TYR A 15 3.80 14.42 15.23
C TYR A 15 3.17 13.02 15.34
N GLN A 16 1.87 12.93 15.66
CA GLN A 16 1.16 11.65 15.74
C GLN A 16 1.00 10.97 14.37
N VAL A 17 1.07 11.72 13.27
CA VAL A 17 0.83 11.21 11.91
C VAL A 17 2.12 10.65 11.26
N PHE A 18 3.30 11.07 11.71
CA PHE A 18 4.60 10.73 11.11
C PHE A 18 5.42 9.70 11.91
N GLY A 19 4.77 8.89 12.75
CA GLY A 19 5.43 7.87 13.55
C GLY A 19 6.03 6.75 12.69
N ALA A 20 7.29 6.41 12.94
CA ALA A 20 8.02 5.30 12.32
C ALA A 20 7.16 4.02 12.24
N SER A 21 7.29 3.29 11.14
CA SER A 21 6.48 2.09 10.86
C SER A 21 6.60 1.08 11.99
N LYS A 22 5.51 0.91 12.75
CA LYS A 22 5.44 -0.02 13.86
C LYS A 22 5.64 -1.45 13.36
N VAL A 23 6.43 -2.23 14.10
CA VAL A 23 6.56 -3.66 13.84
C VAL A 23 5.27 -4.35 14.27
N CYS A 24 4.75 -5.24 13.43
CA CYS A 24 3.47 -5.92 13.65
C CYS A 24 3.58 -7.42 13.33
N LYS A 25 2.72 -8.23 13.95
CA LYS A 25 2.55 -9.65 13.63
C LYS A 25 1.18 -9.91 13.02
N THR A 26 0.18 -9.12 13.38
CA THR A 26 -1.16 -9.13 12.79
C THR A 26 -1.61 -7.72 12.44
N SER A 27 -2.65 -7.61 11.61
CA SER A 27 -3.22 -6.30 11.26
C SER A 27 -3.88 -5.59 12.45
N ASP A 28 -4.22 -6.31 13.51
CA ASP A 28 -4.80 -5.74 14.73
C ASP A 28 -3.77 -4.97 15.57
N ASP A 29 -2.47 -5.21 15.34
CA ASP A 29 -1.38 -4.45 15.96
C ASP A 29 -1.25 -3.04 15.35
N CYS A 30 -1.91 -2.78 14.22
CA CYS A 30 -1.86 -1.53 13.47
C CYS A 30 -3.11 -0.66 13.69
N GLY A 31 -3.02 0.63 13.37
CA GLY A 31 -4.16 1.55 13.49
C GLY A 31 -5.30 1.24 12.51
N GLY A 32 -6.48 1.84 12.72
CA GLY A 32 -7.69 1.61 11.90
C GLY A 32 -7.59 1.98 10.40
N GLY A 33 -6.48 2.59 9.97
CA GLY A 33 -6.18 2.93 8.57
C GLY A 33 -4.90 2.28 8.05
N GLU A 34 -4.40 1.26 8.74
CA GLU A 34 -3.13 0.60 8.44
C GLU A 34 -3.32 -0.91 8.32
N CYS A 35 -2.41 -1.56 7.58
CA CYS A 35 -2.31 -3.01 7.53
C CYS A 35 -0.92 -3.48 7.92
N CYS A 36 -0.83 -4.71 8.38
CA CYS A 36 0.46 -5.33 8.65
C CYS A 36 1.04 -5.94 7.37
N ALA A 37 2.06 -5.30 6.80
CA ALA A 37 2.75 -5.77 5.60
C ALA A 37 3.86 -6.76 5.98
N ILE A 38 3.54 -8.06 5.93
CA ILE A 38 4.47 -9.16 6.23
C ILE A 38 4.99 -9.73 4.91
N ARG A 39 6.31 -9.73 4.73
CA ARG A 39 6.92 -10.32 3.54
C ARG A 39 6.88 -11.85 3.65
N PRO A 40 6.29 -12.56 2.67
CA PRO A 40 6.29 -14.02 2.68
C PRO A 40 7.71 -14.54 2.48
N LEU A 41 7.95 -15.76 3.00
CA LEU A 41 9.23 -16.46 2.79
C LEU A 41 9.56 -16.62 1.29
N HIS A 42 8.53 -16.83 0.48
CA HIS A 42 8.64 -17.00 -0.96
C HIS A 42 7.76 -15.95 -1.65
N PRO A 43 8.28 -14.76 -1.96
CA PRO A 43 7.55 -13.79 -2.75
C PRO A 43 7.33 -14.33 -4.16
N ILE A 44 6.21 -13.93 -4.74
CA ILE A 44 5.87 -14.18 -6.11
C ILE A 44 6.81 -13.34 -6.98
N MET A 45 7.74 -14.02 -7.65
CA MET A 45 8.73 -13.41 -8.53
C MET A 45 9.02 -14.29 -9.75
N SER A 46 9.69 -13.71 -10.75
CA SER A 46 10.13 -14.46 -11.93
C SER A 46 11.10 -15.57 -11.56
N ARG A 47 11.02 -16.72 -12.24
CA ARG A 47 11.97 -17.84 -12.08
C ARG A 47 13.44 -17.45 -12.31
N ARG A 48 13.69 -16.34 -13.00
CA ARG A 48 15.05 -15.81 -13.21
C ARG A 48 15.68 -15.20 -11.95
N ALA A 49 14.89 -14.90 -10.93
CA ALA A 49 15.33 -14.27 -9.68
C ALA A 49 15.61 -15.29 -8.54
N LEU A 50 15.67 -16.59 -8.85
CA LEU A 50 15.75 -17.69 -7.88
C LEU A 50 16.99 -17.67 -6.96
N SER A 51 18.00 -16.87 -7.30
CA SER A 51 19.27 -16.78 -6.55
C SER A 51 19.22 -15.90 -5.29
N LEU A 52 18.08 -15.27 -4.99
CA LEU A 52 17.92 -14.45 -3.80
C LEU A 52 17.64 -15.32 -2.58
N GLN A 53 18.64 -15.44 -1.69
CA GLN A 53 18.42 -15.94 -0.33
C GLN A 53 17.48 -14.99 0.39
N LEU A 54 16.22 -15.40 0.54
CA LEU A 54 15.25 -14.63 1.30
C LEU A 54 15.17 -15.17 2.73
N GLU A 55 15.54 -14.31 3.68
CA GLU A 55 15.34 -14.61 5.08
C GLU A 55 13.85 -14.61 5.41
N LYS A 56 13.45 -15.59 6.22
CA LYS A 56 12.09 -15.68 6.76
C LYS A 56 11.84 -14.50 7.70
N GLN A 57 11.20 -13.45 7.20
CA GLN A 57 10.71 -12.37 8.05
C GLN A 57 9.42 -12.84 8.73
N LYS A 58 9.47 -12.97 10.06
CA LYS A 58 8.30 -13.32 10.89
C LYS A 58 7.52 -12.10 11.34
N GLU A 59 8.06 -10.91 11.09
CA GLU A 59 7.52 -9.64 11.55
C GLU A 59 7.30 -8.76 10.32
N GLY A 60 6.19 -8.02 10.33
CA GLY A 60 5.82 -7.06 9.31
C GLY A 60 5.93 -5.63 9.82
N HIS A 61 5.53 -4.70 8.97
CA HIS A 61 5.43 -3.29 9.33
C HIS A 61 4.03 -2.77 9.07
N CYS A 62 3.53 -1.93 9.98
CA CYS A 62 2.30 -1.19 9.76
C CYS A 62 2.53 -0.17 8.63
N LEU A 63 1.80 -0.36 7.54
CA LEU A 63 1.78 0.56 6.40
C LEU A 63 0.35 1.08 6.21
N GLN A 64 0.21 2.29 5.67
CA GLN A 64 -1.10 2.85 5.38
C GLN A 64 -1.78 2.13 4.22
N TYR A 65 -3.09 1.95 4.32
CA TYR A 65 -3.89 1.55 3.17
C TYR A 65 -3.85 2.60 2.07
N GLN A 66 -4.04 2.15 0.83
CA GLN A 66 -4.12 3.00 -0.33
C GLN A 66 -5.46 3.74 -0.42
N SER A 67 -5.41 5.05 -0.59
CA SER A 67 -6.58 5.92 -0.67
C SER A 67 -7.27 5.83 -2.03
N VAL A 68 -8.49 6.37 -2.15
CA VAL A 68 -9.16 6.50 -3.44
C VAL A 68 -8.28 7.25 -4.46
N GLY A 69 -8.28 6.78 -5.70
CA GLY A 69 -7.47 7.32 -6.79
C GLY A 69 -5.99 6.96 -6.76
N SER A 70 -5.48 6.32 -5.69
CA SER A 70 -4.08 5.92 -5.62
C SER A 70 -3.82 4.62 -6.39
N ARG A 71 -2.56 4.42 -6.78
CA ARG A 71 -2.15 3.28 -7.59
C ARG A 71 -1.92 2.03 -6.73
N CYS A 72 -2.85 1.09 -6.76
CA CYS A 72 -2.64 -0.22 -6.17
C CYS A 72 -1.73 -1.10 -7.04
N GLU A 73 -1.02 -2.05 -6.44
CA GLU A 73 -0.20 -3.02 -7.17
C GLU A 73 -0.39 -4.41 -6.54
N PRO A 74 -1.18 -5.30 -7.15
CA PRO A 74 -1.55 -6.58 -6.56
C PRO A 74 -0.35 -7.45 -6.19
N LEU A 75 0.71 -7.43 -7.01
CA LEU A 75 1.91 -8.22 -6.76
C LEU A 75 2.68 -7.71 -5.55
N SER A 76 2.79 -6.38 -5.41
CA SER A 76 3.41 -5.73 -4.25
C SER A 76 2.64 -6.03 -2.97
N GLN A 77 1.31 -6.07 -3.05
CA GLN A 77 0.44 -6.47 -1.93
C GLN A 77 0.66 -7.92 -1.51
N MET A 78 0.66 -8.87 -2.46
CA MET A 78 0.89 -10.29 -2.16
C MET A 78 2.29 -10.57 -1.60
N ASN A 79 3.27 -9.77 -2.01
CA ASN A 79 4.65 -9.87 -1.53
C ASN A 79 4.90 -9.08 -0.23
N GLY A 80 3.88 -8.47 0.37
CA GLY A 80 4.03 -7.72 1.63
C GLY A 80 4.89 -6.46 1.51
N TYR A 81 4.99 -5.86 0.32
CA TYR A 81 5.68 -4.59 0.12
C TYR A 81 4.79 -3.37 0.39
N SER A 82 3.47 -3.51 0.21
CA SER A 82 2.49 -2.44 0.40
C SER A 82 1.16 -2.99 0.86
N CYS A 83 0.36 -2.18 1.55
CA CYS A 83 -1.05 -2.50 1.77
C CYS A 83 -1.86 -2.38 0.48
N GLY A 84 -3.00 -3.06 0.44
CA GLY A 84 -4.01 -2.88 -0.61
C GLY A 84 -4.77 -1.56 -0.46
N CYS A 85 -5.86 -1.45 -1.21
CA CYS A 85 -6.82 -0.35 -1.06
C CYS A 85 -7.44 -0.34 0.35
N ALA A 86 -7.84 0.85 0.80
CA ALA A 86 -8.59 1.02 2.04
C ALA A 86 -9.91 0.24 2.03
N ARG A 87 -10.55 0.15 3.20
CA ARG A 87 -11.85 -0.52 3.34
C ARG A 87 -12.85 0.09 2.34
N GLU A 88 -13.68 -0.78 1.75
CA GLU A 88 -14.70 -0.43 0.75
C GLU A 88 -14.17 0.07 -0.61
N LEU A 89 -12.85 0.09 -0.80
CA LEU A 89 -12.22 0.35 -2.09
C LEU A 89 -11.76 -0.96 -2.75
N TYR A 90 -11.82 -0.97 -4.07
CA TYR A 90 -11.40 -2.06 -4.93
C TYR A 90 -10.29 -1.60 -5.89
N CYS A 91 -9.36 -2.51 -6.17
CA CYS A 91 -8.23 -2.26 -7.05
C CYS A 91 -8.61 -2.52 -8.52
N ASN A 92 -9.14 -1.52 -9.21
CA ASN A 92 -9.58 -1.61 -10.61
C ASN A 92 -8.41 -1.63 -11.59
N PHE A 93 -8.43 -2.54 -12.56
CA PHE A 93 -7.43 -2.63 -13.62
C PHE A 93 -7.88 -1.92 -14.90
N TYR A 94 -7.02 -1.04 -15.41
CA TYR A 94 -7.18 -0.38 -16.70
C TYR A 94 -6.12 -0.90 -17.67
N PRO A 95 -6.50 -1.59 -18.74
CA PRO A 95 -5.55 -2.04 -19.74
C PRO A 95 -4.89 -0.83 -20.41
N GLY A 96 -3.58 -0.92 -20.60
CA GLY A 96 -2.87 0.10 -21.37
C GLY A 96 -3.25 0.01 -22.84
N VAL A 97 -3.43 1.16 -23.49
CA VAL A 97 -3.70 1.18 -24.93
C VAL A 97 -2.44 0.80 -25.69
N MET A 98 -2.57 -0.15 -26.62
CA MET A 98 -1.54 -0.37 -27.63
C MET A 98 -1.56 0.81 -28.60
N GLY A 99 -0.50 1.62 -28.59
CA GLY A 99 -0.34 2.66 -29.61
C GLY A 99 -0.29 2.03 -31.00
N ARG A 100 -0.88 2.67 -32.02
CA ARG A 100 -0.87 2.19 -33.42
C ARG A 100 0.55 1.94 -33.97
N ARG A 101 1.59 2.50 -33.34
CA ARG A 101 2.99 2.18 -33.60
C ARG A 101 3.44 1.18 -32.53
N LYS A 102 3.77 -0.05 -32.96
CA LYS A 102 4.21 -1.24 -32.19
C LYS A 102 5.44 -1.05 -31.26
N ARG A 103 5.80 0.18 -30.84
CA ARG A 103 7.02 0.49 -30.09
C ARG A 103 6.81 1.04 -28.68
N LYS A 104 5.58 1.35 -28.26
CA LYS A 104 5.28 1.69 -26.86
C LYS A 104 4.07 0.88 -26.38
N LEU A 105 4.37 -0.22 -25.70
CA LEU A 105 3.38 -0.90 -24.87
C LEU A 105 3.16 0.01 -23.65
N SER A 106 1.97 0.59 -23.54
CA SER A 106 1.56 1.24 -22.29
C SER A 106 1.25 0.10 -21.32
N PHE A 107 1.93 0.03 -20.18
CA PHE A 107 1.55 -0.91 -19.13
C PHE A 107 0.17 -0.52 -18.60
N GLY A 108 -0.67 -1.51 -18.33
CA GLY A 108 -1.93 -1.27 -17.64
C GLY A 108 -1.67 -0.68 -16.26
N LYS A 109 -2.65 0.06 -15.74
CA LYS A 109 -2.58 0.68 -14.41
C LYS A 109 -3.66 0.09 -13.53
N HIS A 110 -3.38 -0.01 -12.25
CA HIS A 110 -4.39 -0.36 -11.26
C HIS A 110 -4.64 0.84 -10.34
N ILE A 111 -5.89 1.12 -10.01
CA ILE A 111 -6.30 2.28 -9.21
C ILE A 111 -7.32 1.84 -8.16
N CYS A 112 -7.20 2.34 -6.94
CA CYS A 112 -8.19 2.15 -5.88
C CYS A 112 -9.42 3.02 -6.12
N GLU A 113 -10.59 2.41 -6.27
CA GLU A 113 -11.87 3.11 -6.46
C GLU A 113 -12.97 2.43 -5.67
N GLU A 114 -14.08 3.11 -5.43
CA GLU A 114 -15.24 2.52 -4.77
C GLU A 114 -15.82 1.37 -5.61
N HIS A 115 -16.44 0.37 -4.95
CA HIS A 115 -17.15 -0.67 -5.67
C HIS A 115 -18.19 -0.04 -6.62
N PRO A 116 -18.26 -0.46 -7.90
CA PRO A 116 -19.37 -0.06 -8.75
C PRO A 116 -20.65 -0.60 -8.10
N LYS A 117 -21.54 0.31 -7.68
CA LYS A 117 -22.86 -0.06 -7.17
C LYS A 117 -23.52 -0.93 -8.24
N SER A 118 -23.77 -2.20 -7.91
CA SER A 118 -24.61 -3.04 -8.75
C SER A 118 -26.00 -2.41 -8.73
N ASN A 119 -26.40 -1.78 -9.84
CA ASN A 119 -27.80 -1.45 -10.10
C ASN A 119 -28.61 -2.73 -10.29
#